data_AF-A0A1W2EK18-F1
#
_entry.id   AF-A0A1W2EK18-F1
#
_cell.length_a   1.000
_cell.length_b   1.000
_cell.length_c   1.000
_cell.angle_alpha   90.00
_cell.angle_beta   90.00
_cell.angle_gamma   90.00
#
_symmetry.space_group_name_H-M   'P 1'
#
loop_
_entity.id
_entity.type
_entity.pdbx_description
1 polymer ?
#
loop_
_entity_poly.entity_id
_entity_poly.type
_entity_poly.pdbx_seq_one_letter_code
_entity_poly.pdbx_strand_id
1 'polypeptide(L)' 'MLKSNYLPELKTKQISDIAKGDIIANLGEVLEVTEHDEHFHFVINRLKQKQVLKFEKDKFLILL' A
#
# COMPACT_ATOMS: atom_id res chain seq x y z
N MET A 1 -0.06 30.63 14.30
CA MET A 1 -1.07 29.92 13.48
C MET A 1 -0.36 28.85 12.67
N LEU A 2 -0.53 27.58 13.03
CA LEU A 2 -0.10 26.48 12.16
C LEU A 2 -1.03 26.48 10.95
N LYS A 3 -0.49 26.72 9.76
CA LYS A 3 -1.22 26.54 8.50
C LYS A 3 -1.69 25.09 8.49
N SER A 4 -2.99 24.87 8.30
CA SER A 4 -3.52 23.53 8.05
C SER A 4 -2.83 23.01 6.80
N ASN A 5 -1.81 22.19 6.99
CA ASN A 5 -1.25 21.38 5.93
C ASN A 5 -2.34 20.35 5.62
N TYR A 6 -2.92 20.41 4.42
CA TYR A 6 -3.92 19.46 3.96
C TYR A 6 -3.42 18.04 4.27
N LEU A 7 -4.14 17.33 5.14
CA LEU A 7 -3.90 15.91 5.34
C LEU A 7 -4.29 15.19 4.05
N PRO A 8 -3.48 14.24 3.56
CA PRO A 8 -3.86 13.41 2.43
C PRO A 8 -5.19 12.71 2.73
N GLU A 9 -6.04 12.62 1.70
CA GLU A 9 -7.32 11.92 1.81
C GLU A 9 -7.05 10.42 1.98
N LEU A 10 -7.42 9.88 3.13
CA LEU A 10 -7.27 8.45 3.38
C LEU A 10 -8.34 7.67 2.63
N LYS A 11 -7.91 6.65 1.88
CA LYS A 11 -8.80 5.74 1.16
C LYS A 11 -8.61 4.33 1.66
N THR A 12 -9.66 3.53 1.62
CA THR A 12 -9.59 2.08 1.85
C THR A 12 -9.80 1.34 0.54
N LYS A 13 -9.02 0.28 0.35
CA LYS A 13 -9.11 -0.56 -0.85
C LYS A 13 -8.95 -2.02 -0.45
N GLN A 14 -9.71 -2.89 -1.09
CA GLN A 14 -9.52 -4.33 -0.92
C GLN A 14 -8.15 -4.68 -1.49
N ILE A 15 -7.49 -5.66 -0.87
CA ILE A 15 -6.12 -5.99 -1.27
C ILE A 15 -6.01 -6.49 -2.72
N SER A 16 -7.06 -7.14 -3.24
CA SER A 16 -7.18 -7.57 -4.63
C SER A 16 -7.13 -6.41 -5.62
N ASP A 17 -7.51 -5.21 -5.19
CA ASP A 17 -7.61 -4.06 -6.09
C ASP A 17 -6.32 -3.22 -6.06
N ILE A 18 -5.39 -3.49 -5.14
CA ILE A 18 -4.13 -2.76 -5.00
C ILE A 18 -3.29 -2.92 -6.28
N ALA A 19 -2.79 -1.80 -6.78
CA ALA A 19 -2.01 -1.75 -8.01
C ALA A 19 -0.64 -1.11 -7.78
N LYS A 20 0.27 -1.31 -8.74
CA LYS A 20 1.52 -0.55 -8.79
C LYS A 20 1.25 0.95 -8.81
N GLY A 21 2.00 1.71 -8.01
CA GLY A 21 1.87 3.16 -7.84
C GLY A 21 0.96 3.57 -6.66
N ASP A 22 0.16 2.65 -6.12
CA ASP A 22 -0.60 2.89 -4.90
C ASP A 22 0.34 3.17 -3.71
N ILE A 23 0.04 4.18 -2.89
CA ILE A 23 0.80 4.49 -1.68
C ILE A 23 0.05 3.94 -0.47
N ILE A 24 0.54 2.84 0.09
CA ILE A 24 -0.04 2.25 1.28
C ILE A 24 0.43 3.03 2.51
N ALA A 25 -0.51 3.47 3.35
CA ALA A 25 -0.22 4.22 4.56
C ALA A 25 0.77 3.43 5.45
N ASN A 26 1.80 4.13 5.95
CA ASN A 26 2.91 3.58 6.75
C ASN A 26 3.84 2.57 6.04
N LEU A 27 3.51 2.12 4.83
CA LEU A 27 4.28 1.11 4.09
C LEU A 27 4.98 1.69 2.85
N GLY A 28 4.41 2.70 2.20
CA GLY A 28 5.02 3.37 1.05
C GLY A 28 4.43 2.94 -0.29
N GLU A 29 5.12 3.29 -1.38
CA GLU A 29 4.66 3.05 -2.76
C GLU A 29 4.80 1.58 -3.14
N VAL A 30 3.76 1.01 -3.75
CA VAL A 30 3.77 -0.33 -4.35
C VAL A 30 4.48 -0.29 -5.69
N LEU A 31 5.57 -1.04 -5.82
CA LEU A 31 6.36 -1.15 -7.04
C LEU A 31 5.92 -2.32 -7.92
N GLU A 32 5.52 -3.43 -7.30
CA GLU A 32 5.11 -4.67 -7.97
C GLU A 32 4.08 -5.40 -7.12
N VAL A 33 3.14 -6.07 -7.78
CA VAL A 33 2.12 -6.92 -7.16
C VAL A 33 2.17 -8.29 -7.83
N THR A 34 2.30 -9.34 -7.02
CA THR A 34 2.20 -10.72 -7.47
C THR A 34 1.07 -11.39 -6.71
N GLU A 35 0.08 -11.88 -7.45
CA GLU A 35 -1.00 -12.70 -6.91
C GLU A 35 -0.58 -14.17 -6.86
N HIS A 36 -0.88 -14.82 -5.74
CA HIS A 36 -0.80 -16.27 -5.56
C HIS A 36 -2.20 -16.78 -5.18
N ASP A 37 -2.40 -18.09 -5.14
CA ASP A 37 -3.72 -18.68 -4.86
C ASP A 37 -4.31 -18.19 -3.52
N GLU A 38 -3.48 -18.11 -2.47
CA GLU A 38 -3.92 -17.82 -1.09
C GLU A 38 -3.48 -16.44 -0.56
N HIS A 39 -2.63 -15.71 -1.30
CA HIS A 39 -2.04 -14.46 -0.79
C HIS A 39 -1.55 -13.55 -1.93
N PHE A 40 -1.21 -12.32 -1.56
CA PHE A 40 -0.48 -11.38 -2.42
C PHE A 40 0.93 -11.15 -1.87
N HIS A 41 1.88 -11.00 -2.79
CA HIS A 41 3.19 -10.41 -2.51
C HIS A 41 3.26 -9.02 -3.11
N PHE A 42 3.56 -8.03 -2.28
CA PHE A 42 3.82 -6.66 -2.72
C PHE A 42 5.30 -6.35 -2.56
N VAL A 43 5.92 -5.85 -3.62
CA VAL A 43 7.21 -5.17 -3.51
C VAL A 43 6.93 -3.70 -3.29
N ILE A 44 7.41 -3.12 -2.19
CA ILE A 44 7.19 -1.72 -1.83
C ILE A 44 8.50 -0.95 -1.73
N ASN A 45 8.46 0.36 -1.95
CA ASN A 45 9.55 1.28 -1.64
C ASN A 45 9.31 1.94 -0.27
N ARG A 46 10.07 1.52 0.74
CA ARG A 46 9.96 2.05 2.10
C ARG A 46 11.33 2.42 2.62
N LEU A 47 11.47 3.64 3.16
CA LEU A 47 12.76 4.15 3.66
C LEU A 47 13.90 4.04 2.62
N LYS A 48 13.59 4.29 1.34
CA LYS A 48 14.52 4.20 0.20
C LYS A 48 15.07 2.79 -0.05
N GLN A 49 14.37 1.75 0.41
CA GLN A 49 14.72 0.36 0.19
C GLN A 49 13.52 -0.42 -0.35
N LYS A 50 13.80 -1.43 -1.17
CA LYS A 50 12.78 -2.39 -1.61
C LYS A 50 12.51 -3.39 -0.48
N GLN A 51 11.26 -3.57 -0.13
CA GLN A 51 10.81 -4.56 0.84
C GLN A 51 9.72 -5.43 0.22
N VAL A 52 9.66 -6.71 0.59
CA VAL A 52 8.62 -7.63 0.14
C VAL A 52 7.68 -7.89 1.30
N LEU A 53 6.39 -7.68 1.10
CA LEU A 53 5.35 -7.94 2.08
C LEU A 53 4.39 -9.00 1.55
N LYS A 54 3.99 -9.90 2.45
CA LYS A 54 2.96 -10.90 2.19
C LYS A 54 1.67 -10.50 2.89
N PHE A 55 0.56 -10.65 2.19
CA PHE A 55 -0.76 -10.38 2.75
C PHE A 55 -1.77 -11.45 2.34
N GLU A 56 -2.70 -11.75 3.24
CA GLU A 56 -3.86 -12.61 2.97
C GLU A 56 -4.88 -11.88 2.06
N LYS A 57 -5.66 -12.63 1.27
CA LYS A 57 -6.58 -12.07 0.25
C LYS A 57 -7.80 -11.34 0.81
N ASP A 58 -8.13 -11.55 2.07
CA ASP A 58 -9.34 -11.03 2.74
C ASP A 58 -9.10 -9.69 3.46
N LYS A 59 -7.96 -9.04 3.22
CA LYS A 59 -7.57 -7.81 3.89
C LYS A 59 -7.94 -6.55 3.11
N PHE A 60 -8.12 -5.46 3.86
CA PHE A 60 -8.22 -4.10 3.32
C PHE A 60 -7.00 -3.31 3.77
N LEU A 61 -6.51 -2.42 2.89
CA LEU A 61 -5.39 -1.53 3.18
C LEU A 61 -5.85 -0.08 3.12
N ILE A 62 -5.20 0.76 3.93
CA ILE A 62 -5.38 2.21 3.92
C ILE A 62 -4.34 2.81 2.97
N LEU A 63 -4.78 3.69 2.08
CA LEU A 63 -3.97 4.40 1.11
C LEU A 63 -3.95 5.90 1.36
N LEU A 64 -2.90 6.54 0.86
CA LEU A 64 -2.70 7.99 0.83
C LEU A 64 -2.94 8.58 -0.56
#